data_AF-A0A329RY28-F1
#
_entry.id   AF-A0A329RY28-F1
#
_cell.length_a   1.000
_cell.length_b   1.000
_cell.length_c   1.000
_cell.angle_alpha   90.00
_cell.angle_beta   90.00
_cell.angle_gamma   90.00
#
_symmetry.space_group_name_H-M   'P 1'
#
loop_
_entity.id
_entity.type
_entity.pdbx_description
1 polymer ?
#
loop_
_entity_poly.entity_id
_entity_poly.type
_entity_poly.pdbx_seq_one_letter_code
_entity_poly.pdbx_strand_id
1 'polypeptide(L)'
;MQTIAAQQAIPCYPPFAATPGAQSKLARLNVFVISWEDVLAPMSFLAKRVGLQPTRSSLEAAKAAYVQDRYLQQALASVEEETIELLCTAATLGPVFIVTEKSIRYMETACAAFFPRLAHWLTSADLAMATSSQQSRVRVLAAPQKFANVLESSAWLARMYQEIVKVAVCEAHGASIAAAGALGHVQRLLQHRESGTLGLVIISATSTHQAASLRAFDVAPFLIPKAVHVPGGDPSSALNLEHFFAQLRTLQGYISAAAAHNSAFSMSL
;
A
#
# COMPACT_ATOMS: atom_id res chain seq x y z
N MET A 1 -12.75 -27.08 46.77
CA MET A 1 -11.30 -26.82 46.90
C MET A 1 -10.70 -26.77 45.51
N GLN A 2 -10.02 -25.67 45.20
CA GLN A 2 -9.56 -25.27 43.88
C GLN A 2 -8.30 -26.01 43.41
N THR A 3 -8.34 -26.41 42.13
CA THR A 3 -7.32 -26.40 41.05
C THR A 3 -5.87 -26.03 41.37
N ILE A 4 -4.91 -26.77 40.78
CA ILE A 4 -3.80 -26.20 40.00
C ILE A 4 -3.41 -27.19 38.87
N ALA A 5 -3.66 -26.82 37.61
CA ALA A 5 -2.96 -27.35 36.45
C ALA A 5 -2.16 -26.18 35.86
N ALA A 6 -0.84 -26.34 35.77
CA ALA A 6 0.08 -25.34 35.27
C ALA A 6 -0.07 -25.18 33.75
N GLN A 7 -0.53 -24.01 33.30
CA GLN A 7 -0.37 -23.56 31.93
C GLN A 7 0.92 -22.73 31.83
N GLN A 8 1.85 -23.21 31.00
CA GLN A 8 3.02 -22.47 30.54
C GLN A 8 2.54 -21.25 29.73
N ALA A 9 2.77 -20.06 30.28
CA ALA A 9 2.51 -18.80 29.60
C ALA A 9 3.65 -18.49 28.62
N ILE A 10 3.30 -18.40 27.33
CA ILE A 10 4.12 -17.77 26.29
C ILE A 10 4.24 -16.28 26.64
N PRO A 11 5.42 -15.63 26.52
CA PRO A 11 5.55 -14.21 26.86
C PRO A 11 4.78 -13.33 25.87
N CYS A 12 3.62 -12.84 26.29
CA CYS A 12 2.83 -11.88 25.53
C CYS A 12 3.53 -10.50 25.45
N TYR A 13 3.41 -9.88 24.28
CA TYR A 13 3.75 -8.50 23.96
C TYR A 13 3.34 -7.50 25.06
N PRO A 14 4.11 -6.41 25.27
CA PRO A 14 3.72 -5.41 26.25
C PRO A 14 2.47 -4.65 25.78
N PRO A 15 1.61 -4.20 26.72
CA PRO A 15 0.41 -3.45 26.42
C PRO A 15 0.74 -2.04 25.90
N PHE A 16 -0.20 -1.48 25.12
CA PHE A 16 -0.17 -0.09 24.62
C PHE A 16 -0.12 0.92 25.77
N ALA A 17 1.08 1.24 26.26
CA ALA A 17 1.33 2.37 27.14
C ALA A 17 2.56 3.12 26.64
N ALA A 18 2.34 4.18 25.86
CA ALA A 18 3.40 5.08 25.44
C ALA A 18 3.80 5.95 26.64
N THR A 19 4.96 5.69 27.23
CA THR A 19 5.62 6.65 28.14
C THR A 19 6.10 7.86 27.35
N PRO A 20 5.74 9.10 27.71
CA PRO A 20 6.26 10.31 27.08
C PRO A 20 7.66 10.61 27.64
N GLY A 21 8.66 9.94 27.09
CA GLY A 21 10.08 10.23 27.33
C GLY A 21 10.69 10.88 26.10
N ALA A 22 11.23 12.09 26.26
CA ALA A 22 12.00 12.90 25.31
C ALA A 22 12.41 12.21 24.01
N GLN A 23 11.56 12.29 22.99
CA GLN A 23 11.88 11.79 21.65
C GLN A 23 12.56 12.91 20.87
N SER A 24 13.81 12.65 20.46
CA SER A 24 14.48 13.42 19.42
C SER A 24 13.50 13.61 18.26
N LYS A 25 13.28 14.89 17.92
CA LYS A 25 12.43 15.37 16.84
C LYS A 25 13.09 15.10 15.48
N LEU A 26 13.63 13.90 15.28
CA LEU A 26 13.94 13.39 13.95
C LEU A 26 12.60 13.30 13.24
N ALA A 27 12.39 14.17 12.26
CA ALA A 27 11.26 14.09 11.34
C ALA A 27 11.32 12.70 10.69
N ARG A 28 10.51 11.77 11.20
CA ARG A 28 10.53 10.40 10.74
C ARG A 28 9.95 10.35 9.35
N LEU A 29 10.75 9.85 8.42
CA LEU A 29 10.27 9.53 7.09
C LEU A 29 9.34 8.32 7.20
N ASN A 30 8.11 8.48 6.74
CA ASN A 30 7.18 7.38 6.52
C ASN A 30 7.02 7.16 5.02
N VAL A 31 6.85 5.90 4.63
CA VAL A 31 6.53 5.49 3.25
C VAL A 31 5.34 4.55 3.32
N PHE A 32 4.38 4.76 2.44
CA PHE A 32 3.16 3.98 2.36
C PHE A 32 3.21 3.13 1.11
N VAL A 33 2.96 1.83 1.25
CA VAL A 33 2.82 0.88 0.16
C VAL A 33 1.44 0.27 0.26
N ILE A 34 0.57 0.60 -0.68
CA ILE A 34 -0.86 0.25 -0.62
C ILE A 34 -1.19 -0.59 -1.85
N SER A 35 -1.71 -1.80 -1.65
CA SER A 35 -2.13 -2.64 -2.78
C SER A 35 -3.30 -2.00 -3.53
N TRP A 36 -3.37 -2.21 -4.83
CA TRP A 36 -4.53 -1.83 -5.62
C TRP A 36 -5.70 -2.79 -5.34
N GLU A 37 -5.42 -4.09 -5.42
CA GLU A 37 -6.40 -5.16 -5.29
C GLU A 37 -6.95 -5.26 -3.87
N ASP A 38 -8.26 -5.04 -3.74
CA ASP A 38 -9.07 -5.17 -2.53
C ASP A 38 -8.62 -4.32 -1.33
N VAL A 39 -7.79 -3.31 -1.58
CA VAL A 39 -7.49 -2.23 -0.63
C VAL A 39 -8.00 -0.89 -1.17
N LEU A 40 -7.53 -0.46 -2.34
CA LEU A 40 -7.95 0.80 -2.96
C LEU A 40 -9.14 0.62 -3.92
N ALA A 41 -9.21 -0.54 -4.57
CA ALA A 41 -10.29 -0.89 -5.47
C ALA A 41 -10.83 -2.29 -5.14
N PRO A 42 -12.16 -2.49 -5.07
CA PRO A 42 -12.81 -3.76 -4.76
C PRO A 42 -12.78 -4.71 -5.97
N MET A 43 -11.58 -5.06 -6.44
CA MET A 43 -11.37 -5.79 -7.69
C MET A 43 -11.96 -7.20 -7.65
N SER A 44 -11.88 -7.89 -6.51
CA SER A 44 -12.49 -9.23 -6.34
C SER A 44 -14.01 -9.16 -6.36
N PHE A 45 -14.60 -8.09 -5.81
CA PHE A 45 -16.04 -7.84 -5.91
C PHE A 45 -16.45 -7.58 -7.36
N LEU A 46 -15.71 -6.75 -8.10
CA LEU A 46 -16.00 -6.48 -9.52
C LEU A 46 -15.83 -7.74 -10.37
N ALA A 47 -14.82 -8.57 -10.09
CA ALA A 47 -14.66 -9.86 -10.75
C ALA A 47 -15.88 -10.76 -10.54
N LYS A 48 -16.45 -10.78 -9.34
CA LYS A 48 -17.65 -11.57 -9.00
C LYS A 48 -18.94 -10.96 -9.55
N ARG A 49 -19.12 -9.64 -9.46
CA ARG A 49 -20.37 -8.93 -9.76
C ARG A 49 -20.57 -8.69 -11.24
N VAL A 50 -19.53 -8.29 -11.95
CA VAL A 50 -19.59 -7.92 -13.38
C VAL A 50 -18.65 -8.77 -14.26
N GLY A 51 -18.02 -9.79 -13.70
CA GLY A 51 -17.15 -10.69 -14.48
C GLY A 51 -15.83 -10.06 -14.90
N LEU A 52 -15.34 -9.04 -14.18
CA LEU A 52 -14.11 -8.32 -14.51
C LEU A 52 -12.88 -9.23 -14.44
N GLN A 53 -12.13 -9.33 -15.55
CA GLN A 53 -10.91 -10.11 -15.71
C GLN A 53 -9.90 -9.35 -16.59
N PRO A 54 -8.59 -9.68 -16.53
CA PRO A 54 -7.55 -9.04 -17.33
C PRO A 54 -7.52 -9.53 -18.78
N THR A 55 -8.67 -9.54 -19.45
CA THR A 55 -8.82 -9.77 -20.89
C THR A 55 -9.68 -8.67 -21.50
N ARG A 56 -9.41 -8.33 -22.76
CA ARG A 56 -10.13 -7.24 -23.44
C ARG A 56 -11.64 -7.49 -23.50
N SER A 57 -12.05 -8.69 -23.87
CA SER A 57 -13.46 -9.07 -23.99
C SER A 57 -14.19 -9.01 -22.65
N SER A 58 -13.56 -9.50 -21.57
CA SER A 58 -14.13 -9.41 -20.23
C SER A 58 -14.26 -7.96 -19.77
N LEU A 59 -13.26 -7.11 -20.01
CA LEU A 59 -13.32 -5.72 -19.63
C LEU A 59 -14.43 -4.97 -20.37
N GLU A 60 -14.59 -5.19 -21.67
CA GLU A 60 -15.68 -4.60 -22.47
C GLU A 60 -17.06 -5.06 -21.97
N ALA A 61 -17.22 -6.35 -21.67
CA ALA A 61 -18.47 -6.90 -21.12
C ALA A 61 -18.78 -6.36 -19.72
N ALA A 62 -17.78 -6.31 -18.83
CA ALA A 62 -17.90 -5.78 -17.48
C ALA A 62 -18.27 -4.29 -17.50
N LYS A 63 -17.68 -3.51 -18.42
CA LYS A 63 -18.03 -2.10 -18.64
C LYS A 63 -19.49 -1.96 -19.11
N ALA A 64 -19.94 -2.79 -20.04
CA ALA A 64 -21.32 -2.76 -20.51
C ALA A 64 -22.32 -3.08 -19.37
N ALA A 65 -22.02 -4.09 -18.54
CA ALA A 65 -22.82 -4.43 -17.37
C ALA A 65 -22.83 -3.29 -16.33
N TYR A 66 -21.68 -2.66 -16.09
CA TYR A 66 -21.55 -1.53 -15.17
C TYR A 66 -22.39 -0.32 -15.59
N VAL A 67 -22.41 0.02 -16.89
CA VAL A 67 -23.20 1.16 -17.40
C VAL A 67 -24.71 0.96 -17.19
N GLN A 68 -25.17 -0.29 -17.09
CA GLN A 68 -26.58 -0.62 -16.86
C GLN A 68 -26.97 -0.64 -15.36
N ASP A 69 -26.00 -0.73 -14.44
CA ASP A 69 -26.24 -0.83 -12.99
C ASP A 69 -25.99 0.52 -12.29
N ARG A 70 -27.06 1.32 -12.12
CA ARG A 70 -26.98 2.64 -11.45
C ARG A 70 -26.59 2.55 -9.97
N TYR A 71 -27.01 1.49 -9.29
CA TYR A 71 -26.67 1.29 -7.88
C TYR A 71 -25.17 1.05 -7.74
N LEU A 72 -24.62 0.19 -8.59
CA LEU A 72 -23.19 -0.07 -8.63
C LEU A 72 -22.38 1.19 -8.94
N GLN A 73 -22.82 2.01 -9.90
CA GLN A 73 -22.19 3.30 -10.21
C GLN A 73 -22.12 4.23 -9.00
N GLN A 74 -23.24 4.41 -8.29
CA GLN A 74 -23.29 5.25 -7.12
C GLN A 74 -22.40 4.72 -5.99
N ALA A 75 -22.46 3.42 -5.73
CA ALA A 75 -21.66 2.80 -4.68
C ALA A 75 -20.15 2.86 -4.97
N LEU A 76 -19.73 2.63 -6.22
CA LEU A 76 -18.32 2.77 -6.62
C LEU A 76 -17.86 4.23 -6.60
N ALA A 77 -18.72 5.20 -6.90
CA ALA A 77 -18.38 6.61 -6.79
C ALA A 77 -18.11 7.04 -5.33
N SER A 78 -18.84 6.47 -4.35
CA SER A 78 -18.56 6.68 -2.93
C SER A 78 -17.27 6.00 -2.49
N VAL A 79 -17.01 4.78 -2.96
CA VAL A 79 -15.72 4.08 -2.72
C VAL A 79 -14.55 4.89 -3.29
N GLU A 80 -14.72 5.42 -4.50
CA GLU A 80 -13.73 6.25 -5.18
C GLU A 80 -13.35 7.50 -4.38
N GLU A 81 -14.35 8.19 -3.80
CA GLU A 81 -14.15 9.37 -2.98
C GLU A 81 -13.30 9.06 -1.74
N GLU A 82 -13.65 8.01 -1.00
CA GLU A 82 -12.91 7.58 0.19
C GLU A 82 -11.49 7.09 -0.15
N THR A 83 -11.31 6.46 -1.32
CA THR A 83 -10.00 6.05 -1.83
C THR A 83 -9.11 7.26 -2.13
N ILE A 84 -9.65 8.31 -2.78
CA ILE A 84 -8.91 9.54 -3.04
C ILE A 84 -8.53 10.22 -1.72
N GLU A 85 -9.46 10.30 -0.75
CA GLU A 85 -9.18 10.89 0.56
C GLU A 85 -8.09 10.12 1.34
N LEU A 86 -8.13 8.78 1.29
CA LEU A 86 -7.10 7.91 1.85
C LEU A 86 -5.72 8.22 1.25
N LEU A 87 -5.63 8.30 -0.08
CA LEU A 87 -4.38 8.57 -0.79
C LEU A 87 -3.86 9.98 -0.52
N CYS A 88 -4.74 10.99 -0.49
CA CYS A 88 -4.41 12.36 -0.12
C CYS A 88 -3.83 12.40 1.31
N THR A 89 -4.49 11.77 2.27
CA THR A 89 -4.04 11.70 3.66
C THR A 89 -2.66 11.06 3.76
N ALA A 90 -2.46 9.91 3.12
CA ALA A 90 -1.17 9.21 3.09
C ALA A 90 -0.06 10.08 2.46
N ALA A 91 -0.36 10.77 1.37
CA ALA A 91 0.58 11.64 0.66
C ALA A 91 1.03 12.84 1.51
N THR A 92 0.20 13.34 2.43
CA THR A 92 0.63 14.39 3.38
C THR A 92 1.66 13.88 4.39
N LEU A 93 1.62 12.58 4.70
CA LEU A 93 2.46 11.95 5.72
C LEU A 93 3.76 11.36 5.15
N GLY A 94 3.83 11.13 3.83
CA GLY A 94 5.01 10.56 3.18
C GLY A 94 4.77 10.12 1.74
N PRO A 95 5.79 9.58 1.05
CA PRO A 95 5.63 8.97 -0.26
C PRO A 95 4.68 7.77 -0.24
N VAL A 96 3.84 7.66 -1.27
CA VAL A 96 2.84 6.62 -1.45
C VAL A 96 3.15 5.84 -2.72
N PHE A 97 3.23 4.51 -2.60
CA PHE A 97 3.41 3.58 -3.69
C PHE A 97 2.17 2.68 -3.76
N ILE A 98 1.39 2.85 -4.82
CA ILE A 98 0.27 1.97 -5.16
C ILE A 98 0.86 0.77 -5.89
N VAL A 99 0.60 -0.45 -5.41
CA VAL A 99 1.18 -1.66 -6.00
C VAL A 99 0.07 -2.53 -6.59
N THR A 100 0.24 -2.95 -7.85
CA THR A 100 -0.62 -3.94 -8.50
C THR A 100 0.21 -5.09 -9.03
N GLU A 101 -0.24 -6.32 -8.79
CA GLU A 101 0.33 -7.53 -9.40
C GLU A 101 -0.18 -7.76 -10.85
N LYS A 102 -1.00 -6.85 -11.38
CA LYS A 102 -1.44 -6.83 -12.77
C LYS A 102 -0.60 -5.87 -13.60
N SER A 103 -0.79 -5.88 -14.92
CA SER A 103 -0.11 -4.92 -15.79
C SER A 103 -0.67 -3.52 -15.58
N ILE A 104 0.19 -2.50 -15.74
CA ILE A 104 -0.20 -1.09 -15.62
C ILE A 104 -1.38 -0.75 -16.53
N ARG A 105 -1.32 -1.21 -17.79
CA ARG A 105 -2.38 -1.00 -18.79
C ARG A 105 -3.72 -1.55 -18.33
N TYR A 106 -3.74 -2.71 -17.69
CA TYR A 106 -4.99 -3.27 -17.16
C TYR A 106 -5.52 -2.42 -16.02
N MET A 107 -4.66 -2.06 -15.06
CA MET A 107 -5.03 -1.22 -13.92
C MET A 107 -5.58 0.13 -14.38
N GLU A 108 -4.90 0.82 -15.30
CA GLU A 108 -5.34 2.12 -15.85
C GLU A 108 -6.68 2.00 -16.58
N THR A 109 -6.85 0.95 -17.40
CA THR A 109 -8.10 0.75 -18.16
C THR A 109 -9.26 0.43 -17.22
N ALA A 110 -9.05 -0.41 -16.21
CA ALA A 110 -10.05 -0.71 -15.20
C ALA A 110 -10.36 0.52 -14.34
N CYS A 111 -9.33 1.25 -13.89
CA CYS A 111 -9.49 2.49 -13.13
C CYS A 111 -10.32 3.50 -13.94
N ALA A 112 -9.96 3.78 -15.20
CA ALA A 112 -10.72 4.72 -16.02
C ALA A 112 -12.17 4.29 -16.28
N ALA A 113 -12.45 2.98 -16.30
CA ALA A 113 -13.79 2.45 -16.54
C ALA A 113 -14.70 2.49 -15.30
N PHE A 114 -14.17 2.14 -14.13
CA PHE A 114 -14.95 1.96 -12.90
C PHE A 114 -14.74 3.07 -11.85
N PHE A 115 -13.60 3.76 -11.92
CA PHE A 115 -13.15 4.81 -11.00
C PHE A 115 -12.55 6.01 -11.78
N PRO A 116 -13.37 6.75 -12.55
CA PRO A 116 -12.89 7.80 -13.45
C PRO A 116 -12.29 9.03 -12.75
N ARG A 117 -12.79 9.45 -11.58
CA ARG A 117 -12.22 10.55 -10.78
C ARG A 117 -10.83 10.17 -10.25
N LEU A 118 -10.66 8.93 -9.77
CA LEU A 118 -9.39 8.40 -9.29
C LEU A 118 -8.40 8.24 -10.44
N ALA A 119 -8.84 7.77 -11.60
CA ALA A 119 -8.00 7.69 -12.79
C ALA A 119 -7.47 9.08 -13.18
N HIS A 120 -8.34 10.09 -13.17
CA HIS A 120 -7.94 11.48 -13.44
C HIS A 120 -6.96 11.99 -12.38
N TRP A 121 -7.26 11.76 -11.10
CA TRP A 121 -6.41 12.16 -9.97
C TRP A 121 -5.00 11.54 -10.04
N LEU A 122 -4.91 10.24 -10.33
CA LEU A 122 -3.64 9.54 -10.51
C LEU A 122 -2.84 10.06 -11.70
N THR A 123 -3.52 10.39 -12.81
CA THR A 123 -2.89 10.99 -13.99
C THR A 123 -2.32 12.38 -13.67
N SER A 124 -3.09 13.20 -12.95
CA SER A 124 -2.61 14.50 -12.48
C SER A 124 -1.43 14.38 -11.51
N ALA A 125 -1.44 13.34 -10.66
CA ALA A 125 -0.36 13.07 -9.72
C ALA A 125 0.95 12.69 -10.43
N ASP A 126 0.86 11.88 -11.50
CA ASP A 126 2.01 11.51 -12.32
C ASP A 126 2.60 12.72 -13.07
N LEU A 127 1.76 13.59 -13.63
CA LEU A 127 2.21 14.83 -14.28
C LEU A 127 2.87 15.81 -13.30
N ALA A 128 2.34 15.91 -12.08
CA ALA A 128 2.92 16.73 -11.02
C ALA A 128 4.30 16.21 -10.58
N MET A 129 4.51 14.89 -10.58
CA MET A 129 5.82 14.26 -10.38
C MET A 129 6.80 14.61 -11.51
N ALA A 130 6.37 14.51 -12.77
CA ALA A 130 7.23 14.78 -13.93
C ALA A 130 7.73 16.23 -13.99
N THR A 131 6.96 17.17 -13.41
CA THR A 131 7.26 18.60 -13.41
C THR A 131 8.00 19.07 -12.14
N SER A 132 8.44 18.14 -11.27
CA SER A 132 9.09 18.45 -9.98
C SER A 132 8.29 19.39 -9.08
N SER A 133 6.97 19.51 -9.30
CA SER A 133 6.10 20.15 -8.33
C SER A 133 6.06 19.24 -7.10
N GLN A 134 6.31 19.78 -5.90
CA GLN A 134 6.30 18.99 -4.65
C GLN A 134 4.92 18.39 -4.30
N GLN A 135 3.94 18.46 -5.20
CA GLN A 135 2.52 18.25 -4.92
C GLN A 135 2.03 16.82 -5.10
N SER A 136 2.79 15.89 -5.69
CA SER A 136 2.31 14.52 -5.80
C SER A 136 3.37 13.52 -5.44
N ARG A 137 3.24 12.94 -4.24
CA ARG A 137 4.14 11.90 -3.74
C ARG A 137 3.62 10.49 -4.02
N VAL A 138 2.72 10.33 -4.99
CA VAL A 138 2.03 9.06 -5.27
C VAL A 138 2.55 8.46 -6.57
N ARG A 139 2.91 7.17 -6.53
CA ARG A 139 3.43 6.42 -7.68
C ARG A 139 2.73 5.08 -7.80
N VAL A 140 2.47 4.67 -9.03
CA VAL A 140 1.92 3.34 -9.31
C VAL A 140 3.04 2.41 -9.76
N LEU A 141 3.17 1.27 -9.10
CA LEU A 141 4.10 0.20 -9.43
C LEU A 141 3.29 -1.02 -9.86
N ALA A 142 3.49 -1.43 -11.11
CA ALA A 142 2.78 -2.56 -11.68
C ALA A 142 3.72 -3.73 -11.96
N ALA A 143 3.18 -4.94 -11.96
CA ALA A 143 3.92 -6.11 -12.38
C ALA A 143 4.40 -5.95 -13.83
N PRO A 144 5.70 -6.19 -14.11
CA PRO A 144 6.25 -6.03 -15.45
C PRO A 144 5.69 -7.07 -16.43
N GLN A 145 5.23 -8.20 -15.90
CA GLN A 145 4.65 -9.30 -16.65
C GLN A 145 3.70 -10.10 -15.75
N LYS A 146 2.89 -10.96 -16.35
CA LYS A 146 2.12 -11.96 -15.61
C LYS A 146 3.10 -12.98 -15.00
N PHE A 147 3.06 -13.16 -13.69
CA PHE A 147 3.86 -14.17 -13.00
C PHE A 147 3.30 -15.57 -13.24
N ALA A 148 4.19 -16.54 -13.45
CA ALA A 148 3.82 -17.94 -13.63
C ALA A 148 3.42 -18.60 -12.30
N ASN A 149 3.99 -18.14 -11.19
CA ASN A 149 3.77 -18.70 -9.86
C ASN A 149 4.04 -17.64 -8.76
N VAL A 150 3.72 -18.02 -7.52
CA VAL A 150 3.87 -17.16 -6.33
C VAL A 150 5.33 -16.83 -6.04
N LEU A 151 6.29 -17.71 -6.39
CA LEU A 151 7.71 -17.47 -6.16
C LEU A 151 8.23 -16.30 -7.00
N GLU A 152 7.85 -16.24 -8.28
CA GLU A 152 8.19 -15.13 -9.17
C GLU A 152 7.61 -13.80 -8.67
N SER A 153 6.33 -13.79 -8.29
CA SER A 153 5.67 -12.60 -7.71
C SER A 153 6.39 -12.16 -6.43
N SER A 154 6.67 -13.09 -5.52
CA SER A 154 7.38 -12.82 -4.26
C SER A 154 8.77 -12.24 -4.49
N ALA A 155 9.51 -12.75 -5.47
CA ALA A 155 10.85 -12.26 -5.81
C ALA A 155 10.81 -10.87 -6.48
N TRP A 156 9.75 -10.55 -7.21
CA TRP A 156 9.52 -9.21 -7.72
C TRP A 156 9.15 -8.24 -6.59
N LEU A 157 8.20 -8.61 -5.72
CA LEU A 157 7.79 -7.81 -4.56
C LEU A 157 8.99 -7.51 -3.66
N ALA A 158 9.84 -8.49 -3.37
CA ALA A 158 11.05 -8.32 -2.56
C ALA A 158 11.98 -7.23 -3.13
N ARG A 159 12.27 -7.31 -4.44
CA ARG A 159 13.09 -6.31 -5.14
C ARG A 159 12.42 -4.94 -5.13
N MET A 160 11.11 -4.90 -5.35
CA MET A 160 10.32 -3.68 -5.33
C MET A 160 10.39 -2.98 -3.96
N TYR A 161 10.23 -3.69 -2.85
CA TYR A 161 10.36 -3.12 -1.51
C TYR A 161 11.77 -2.58 -1.23
N GLN A 162 12.82 -3.27 -1.69
CA GLN A 162 14.19 -2.78 -1.56
C GLN A 162 14.40 -1.48 -2.34
N GLU A 163 13.84 -1.37 -3.55
CA GLU A 163 13.92 -0.15 -4.35
C GLU A 163 13.09 1.00 -3.77
N ILE A 164 11.87 0.73 -3.27
CA ILE A 164 11.03 1.74 -2.60
C ILE A 164 11.79 2.43 -1.47
N VAL A 165 12.45 1.65 -0.61
CA VAL A 165 13.16 2.20 0.54
C VAL A 165 14.34 3.07 0.11
N LYS A 166 15.09 2.64 -0.91
CA LYS A 166 16.15 3.46 -1.51
C LYS A 166 15.57 4.77 -2.03
N VAL A 167 14.54 4.70 -2.88
CA VAL A 167 13.87 5.85 -3.50
C VAL A 167 13.40 6.86 -2.46
N ALA A 168 12.69 6.39 -1.43
CA ALA A 168 12.16 7.26 -0.39
C ALA A 168 13.26 8.01 0.37
N VAL A 169 14.35 7.32 0.72
CA VAL A 169 15.49 7.94 1.42
C VAL A 169 16.23 8.92 0.51
N CYS A 170 16.36 8.63 -0.80
CA CYS A 170 16.92 9.58 -1.76
C CYS A 170 16.15 10.90 -1.76
N GLU A 171 14.82 10.80 -1.90
CA GLU A 171 13.94 11.95 -2.02
C GLU A 171 13.90 12.79 -0.75
N ALA A 172 13.87 12.12 0.41
CA ALA A 172 13.92 12.80 1.70
C ALA A 172 15.20 13.64 1.89
N HIS A 173 16.30 13.24 1.25
CA HIS A 173 17.60 13.92 1.33
C HIS A 173 17.90 14.79 0.10
N GLY A 174 16.90 15.01 -0.79
CA GLY A 174 17.06 15.86 -1.98
C GLY A 174 18.02 15.30 -3.03
N ALA A 175 18.35 14.01 -2.98
CA ALA A 175 19.22 13.34 -3.93
C ALA A 175 18.40 12.71 -5.06
N SER A 176 18.83 12.89 -6.31
CA SER A 176 18.25 12.18 -7.46
C SER A 176 18.94 10.84 -7.66
N ILE A 177 18.16 9.75 -7.73
CA ILE A 177 18.66 8.39 -8.04
C ILE A 177 19.34 8.33 -9.42
N ALA A 178 18.99 9.25 -10.33
CA ALA A 178 19.52 9.29 -11.68
C ALA A 178 20.97 9.82 -11.76
N ALA A 179 21.53 10.37 -10.67
CA ALA A 179 22.90 10.87 -10.66
C ALA A 179 23.92 9.72 -10.50
N ALA A 180 24.95 9.70 -11.36
CA ALA A 180 26.08 8.77 -11.22
C ALA A 180 26.78 8.99 -9.85
N GLY A 181 26.60 8.05 -8.92
CA GLY A 181 27.06 8.15 -7.53
C GLY A 181 25.95 8.17 -6.46
N ALA A 182 24.68 8.36 -6.87
CA ALA A 182 23.55 8.40 -5.95
C ALA A 182 23.35 7.07 -5.20
N LEU A 183 23.53 5.92 -5.86
CA LEU A 183 23.37 4.60 -5.24
C LEU A 183 24.32 4.39 -4.05
N GLY A 184 25.60 4.76 -4.18
CA GLY A 184 26.57 4.64 -3.10
C GLY A 184 26.35 5.66 -1.97
N HIS A 185 25.81 6.84 -2.29
CA HIS A 185 25.38 7.80 -1.27
C HIS A 185 24.18 7.29 -0.47
N VAL A 186 23.17 6.77 -1.16
CA VAL A 186 21.92 6.29 -0.57
C VAL A 186 22.13 5.05 0.28
N GLN A 187 22.98 4.13 -0.19
CA GLN A 187 23.41 3.01 0.63
C GLN A 187 24.05 3.50 1.92
N ARG A 188 24.94 4.51 1.89
CA ARG A 188 25.49 5.09 3.12
C ARG A 188 24.40 5.70 4.01
N LEU A 189 23.44 6.44 3.46
CA LEU A 189 22.33 7.01 4.25
C LEU A 189 21.52 5.91 4.96
N LEU A 190 21.22 4.81 4.27
CA LEU A 190 20.46 3.67 4.82
C LEU A 190 21.23 2.92 5.92
N GLN A 191 22.57 2.93 5.88
CA GLN A 191 23.42 2.29 6.89
C GLN A 191 23.61 3.11 8.17
N HIS A 192 23.12 4.35 8.23
CA HIS A 192 23.15 5.17 9.44
C HIS A 192 21.75 5.29 10.03
N ARG A 193 21.64 5.15 11.36
CA ARG A 193 20.35 5.19 12.05
C ARG A 193 19.63 6.54 11.85
N GLU A 194 20.36 7.64 11.90
CA GLU A 194 19.76 8.99 11.86
C GLU A 194 19.15 9.32 10.49
N SER A 195 19.81 8.93 9.40
CA SER A 195 19.34 9.17 8.02
C SER A 195 18.54 8.01 7.42
N GLY A 196 18.71 6.80 7.94
CA GLY A 196 18.14 5.56 7.39
C GLY A 196 16.92 5.05 8.15
N THR A 197 16.54 5.65 9.29
CA THR A 197 15.31 5.28 10.00
C THR A 197 14.09 5.64 9.15
N LEU A 198 13.35 4.62 8.71
CA LEU A 198 12.20 4.76 7.83
C LEU A 198 11.03 3.91 8.35
N GLY A 199 9.87 4.52 8.52
CA GLY A 199 8.62 3.79 8.74
C GLY A 199 8.07 3.27 7.41
N LEU A 200 7.96 1.94 7.26
CA LEU A 200 7.36 1.32 6.08
C LEU A 200 5.97 0.82 6.43
N VAL A 201 4.94 1.55 6.01
CA VAL A 201 3.53 1.20 6.22
C VAL A 201 3.03 0.44 5.00
N ILE A 202 2.57 -0.79 5.20
CA ILE A 202 2.10 -1.68 4.14
C ILE A 202 0.64 -1.99 4.42
N ILE A 203 -0.21 -1.84 3.42
CA ILE A 203 -1.61 -2.22 3.48
C ILE A 203 -1.88 -3.12 2.28
N SER A 204 -2.17 -4.39 2.53
CA SER A 204 -2.34 -5.39 1.47
C SER A 204 -3.42 -6.41 1.81
N ALA A 205 -4.12 -6.89 0.77
CA ALA A 205 -5.07 -7.99 0.90
C ALA A 205 -4.40 -9.38 0.82
N THR A 206 -3.10 -9.43 0.50
CA THR A 206 -2.34 -10.67 0.39
C THR A 206 -1.20 -10.70 1.42
N SER A 207 -0.97 -11.87 2.01
CA SER A 207 0.11 -12.11 2.97
C SER A 207 1.50 -12.10 2.30
N THR A 208 1.56 -12.31 0.98
CA THR A 208 2.79 -12.27 0.18
C THR A 208 3.52 -10.93 0.29
N HIS A 209 2.78 -9.82 0.29
CA HIS A 209 3.34 -8.47 0.44
C HIS A 209 4.05 -8.30 1.78
N GLN A 210 3.41 -8.75 2.87
CA GLN A 210 4.00 -8.69 4.20
C GLN A 210 5.31 -9.50 4.25
N ALA A 211 5.30 -10.74 3.77
CA ALA A 211 6.49 -11.58 3.75
C ALA A 211 7.61 -10.98 2.89
N ALA A 212 7.29 -10.49 1.69
CA ALA A 212 8.24 -9.88 0.78
C ALA A 212 8.86 -8.59 1.33
N SER A 213 8.09 -7.81 2.09
CA SER A 213 8.57 -6.56 2.67
C SER A 213 9.73 -6.72 3.65
N LEU A 214 9.85 -7.90 4.29
CA LEU A 214 10.97 -8.20 5.19
C LEU A 214 12.31 -8.21 4.44
N ARG A 215 12.31 -8.40 3.11
CA ARG A 215 13.52 -8.29 2.28
C ARG A 215 14.05 -6.86 2.16
N ALA A 216 13.27 -5.85 2.57
CA ALA A 216 13.76 -4.48 2.65
C ALA A 216 14.84 -4.31 3.72
N PHE A 217 14.87 -5.16 4.77
CA PHE A 217 15.93 -5.12 5.79
C PHE A 217 17.32 -5.41 5.21
N ASP A 218 17.41 -6.15 4.11
CA ASP A 218 18.68 -6.46 3.44
C ASP A 218 19.40 -5.19 2.97
N VAL A 219 18.66 -4.11 2.70
CA VAL A 219 19.21 -2.81 2.25
C VAL A 219 19.01 -1.68 3.26
N ALA A 220 18.06 -1.83 4.19
CA ALA A 220 17.65 -0.81 5.15
C ALA A 220 17.51 -1.40 6.56
N PRO A 221 18.60 -1.54 7.31
CA PRO A 221 18.59 -2.22 8.61
C PRO A 221 17.78 -1.49 9.70
N PHE A 222 17.52 -0.19 9.54
CA PHE A 222 16.76 0.63 10.50
C PHE A 222 15.29 0.85 10.10
N LEU A 223 14.76 0.01 9.21
CA LEU A 223 13.36 0.01 8.82
C LEU A 223 12.45 -0.31 10.02
N ILE A 224 11.33 0.40 10.12
CA ILE A 224 10.26 0.13 11.08
C ILE A 224 9.05 -0.38 10.28
N PRO A 225 8.89 -1.70 10.08
CA PRO A 225 7.80 -2.26 9.28
C PRO A 225 6.48 -2.22 10.05
N LYS A 226 5.42 -1.77 9.39
CA LYS A 226 4.06 -1.66 9.92
C LYS A 226 3.12 -2.25 8.87
N ALA A 227 2.53 -3.41 9.14
CA ALA A 227 1.71 -4.11 8.15
C ALA A 227 0.24 -4.20 8.59
N VAL A 228 -0.66 -3.87 7.67
CA VAL A 228 -2.09 -4.18 7.78
C VAL A 228 -2.46 -5.16 6.69
N HIS A 229 -2.93 -6.30 7.14
CA HIS A 229 -3.63 -7.23 6.29
C HIS A 229 -5.12 -6.88 6.27
N VAL A 230 -5.71 -6.79 5.08
CA VAL A 230 -7.17 -6.62 4.93
C VAL A 230 -7.79 -7.86 4.29
N PRO A 231 -9.06 -8.16 4.53
CA PRO A 231 -9.74 -9.27 3.86
C PRO A 231 -9.89 -8.97 2.36
N GLY A 232 -9.58 -9.97 1.53
CA GLY A 232 -9.66 -9.86 0.07
C GLY A 232 -8.70 -10.83 -0.62
N GLY A 233 -8.33 -10.50 -1.86
CA GLY A 233 -7.37 -11.27 -2.66
C GLY A 233 -7.97 -12.42 -3.47
N ASP A 234 -9.23 -12.81 -3.20
CA ASP A 234 -9.98 -13.83 -3.94
C ASP A 234 -11.45 -13.41 -4.13
N PRO A 235 -12.08 -13.65 -5.30
CA PRO A 235 -13.51 -13.43 -5.51
C PRO A 235 -14.45 -14.10 -4.48
N SER A 236 -14.03 -15.21 -3.87
CA SER A 236 -14.76 -15.92 -2.82
C SER A 236 -14.75 -15.18 -1.48
N SER A 237 -13.69 -14.44 -1.17
CA SER A 237 -13.54 -13.60 0.02
C SER A 237 -13.91 -12.14 -0.22
N ALA A 238 -14.40 -11.80 -1.42
CA ALA A 238 -14.74 -10.44 -1.80
C ALA A 238 -15.77 -9.82 -0.84
N LEU A 239 -15.38 -8.70 -0.22
CA LEU A 239 -16.29 -7.86 0.55
C LEU A 239 -17.40 -7.31 -0.35
N ASN A 240 -18.59 -7.11 0.24
CA ASN A 240 -19.56 -6.23 -0.38
C ASN A 240 -19.08 -4.77 -0.31
N LEU A 241 -19.71 -3.88 -1.09
CA LEU A 241 -19.27 -2.50 -1.20
C LEU A 241 -19.40 -1.70 0.10
N GLU A 242 -20.39 -2.02 0.95
CA GLU A 242 -20.57 -1.36 2.25
C GLU A 242 -19.42 -1.69 3.22
N HIS A 243 -19.04 -2.97 3.31
CA HIS A 243 -17.89 -3.40 4.10
C HIS A 243 -16.57 -2.86 3.53
N PHE A 244 -16.43 -2.83 2.21
CA PHE A 244 -15.25 -2.24 1.57
C PHE A 244 -15.13 -0.74 1.89
N PHE A 245 -16.24 -0.01 1.82
CA PHE A 245 -16.30 1.40 2.20
C PHE A 245 -15.95 1.62 3.69
N ALA A 246 -16.50 0.81 4.59
CA ALA A 246 -16.16 0.86 6.01
C ALA A 246 -14.67 0.54 6.27
N GLN A 247 -14.10 -0.39 5.51
CA GLN A 247 -12.67 -0.70 5.54
C GLN A 247 -11.84 0.51 5.12
N LEU A 248 -12.17 1.20 4.02
CA LEU A 248 -11.45 2.40 3.58
C LEU A 248 -11.42 3.48 4.67
N ARG A 249 -12.56 3.76 5.31
CA ARG A 249 -12.63 4.71 6.44
C ARG A 249 -11.77 4.29 7.63
N THR A 250 -11.78 3.00 7.94
CA THR A 250 -10.92 2.44 9.00
C THR A 250 -9.44 2.63 8.65
N LEU A 251 -9.08 2.40 7.39
CA LEU A 251 -7.71 2.58 6.88
C LEU A 251 -7.26 4.05 6.92
N GLN A 252 -8.15 5.02 6.68
CA GLN A 252 -7.81 6.45 6.79
C GLN A 252 -7.35 6.81 8.22
N GLY A 253 -8.11 6.37 9.24
CA GLY A 253 -7.72 6.55 10.64
C GLY A 253 -6.42 5.81 10.98
N TYR A 254 -6.28 4.60 10.45
CA TYR A 254 -5.08 3.79 10.64
C TYR A 254 -3.81 4.45 10.06
N ILE A 255 -3.87 5.03 8.85
CA ILE A 255 -2.69 5.64 8.21
C ILE A 255 -2.04 6.71 9.11
N SER A 256 -2.86 7.54 9.73
CA SER A 256 -2.39 8.58 10.66
C SER A 256 -1.80 7.98 11.93
N ALA A 257 -2.49 6.99 12.52
CA ALA A 257 -2.02 6.31 13.72
C ALA A 257 -0.70 5.55 13.46
N ALA A 258 -0.60 4.85 12.34
CA ALA A 258 0.58 4.12 11.91
C ALA A 258 1.75 5.08 11.67
N ALA A 259 1.55 6.21 11.02
CA ALA A 259 2.60 7.21 10.78
C ALA A 259 3.17 7.78 12.09
N ALA A 260 2.32 7.98 13.10
CA ALA A 260 2.71 8.46 14.44
C ALA A 260 3.31 7.35 15.32
N HIS A 261 3.04 6.08 15.03
CA HIS A 261 3.53 4.95 15.83
C HIS A 261 5.02 4.69 15.61
N ASN A 262 5.73 4.35 16.68
CA ASN A 262 7.20 4.35 16.69
C ASN A 262 7.83 2.96 16.67
N SER A 263 7.01 1.94 16.65
CA SER A 263 7.43 0.55 16.70
C SER A 263 6.85 -0.23 15.54
N ALA A 264 7.52 -1.32 15.20
CA ALA A 264 7.04 -2.27 14.23
C ALA A 264 5.80 -2.99 14.77
N PHE A 265 4.86 -3.31 13.88
CA PHE A 265 3.69 -4.11 14.21
C PHE A 265 3.08 -4.73 12.96
N SER A 266 2.21 -5.71 13.18
CA SER A 266 1.38 -6.31 12.15
C SER A 266 0.00 -6.54 12.72
N MET A 267 -1.03 -6.21 11.93
CA MET A 267 -2.42 -6.44 12.30
C MET A 267 -3.24 -6.91 11.09
N SER A 268 -4.38 -7.51 11.38
CA SER A 268 -5.40 -7.86 10.38
C SER A 268 -6.70 -7.12 10.72
N LEU A 269 -7.35 -6.57 9.71
CA LEU A 269 -8.70 -5.99 9.80
C LEU A 269 -9.78 -7.02 9.50
#